data_AF-A0A6A8H3B4-F1
#
_entry.id   AF-A0A6A8H3B4-F1
#
_cell.length_a   1.000
_cell.length_b   1.000
_cell.length_c   1.000
_cell.angle_alpha   90.00
_cell.angle_beta   90.00
_cell.angle_gamma   90.00
#
_symmetry.space_group_name_H-M   'P 1'
#
loop_
_entity.id
_entity.type
_entity.pdbx_description
1 polymer ?
#
loop_
_entity_poly.entity_id
_entity_poly.type
_entity_poly.pdbx_seq_one_letter_code
_entity_poly.pdbx_strand_id
1 'polypeptide(L)'
;MLMDNTLELLGITDSNIKITRFSAKSVNGEKRNIIEARLAYNVDRCPYCESEKVVRNGSKILHTRLTELHQERFEMKLYKQRYLCKECLKIRSARTDIVEEGHTL
;
A
#
# COMPACT_ATOMS: atom_id res chain seq x y z
N MET A 1 -14.36 15.91 -4.03
CA MET A 1 -14.05 14.97 -5.14
C MET A 1 -12.55 14.88 -5.23
N LEU A 2 -11.95 13.75 -4.88
CA LEU A 2 -10.55 13.49 -5.20
C LEU A 2 -10.54 12.88 -6.59
N MET A 3 -9.92 13.59 -7.52
CA MET A 3 -9.74 13.13 -8.90
C MET A 3 -8.87 11.88 -8.87
N ASP A 4 -9.20 10.90 -9.71
CA ASP A 4 -8.41 9.68 -9.94
C ASP A 4 -6.93 9.96 -10.26
N ASN A 5 -6.62 11.21 -10.66
CA ASN A 5 -5.30 11.70 -11.03
C ASN A 5 -4.33 11.97 -9.83
N THR A 6 -4.77 11.90 -8.57
CA THR A 6 -3.86 12.20 -7.43
C THR A 6 -2.74 11.16 -7.28
N LEU A 7 -2.98 9.89 -7.62
CA LEU A 7 -1.94 8.85 -7.58
C LEU A 7 -0.92 9.04 -8.71
N GLU A 8 -1.38 9.33 -9.93
CA GLU A 8 -0.52 9.56 -11.08
C GLU A 8 0.42 10.77 -10.86
N LEU A 9 -0.11 11.86 -10.28
CA LEU A 9 0.69 13.04 -9.92
C LEU A 9 1.78 12.74 -8.87
N LEU A 10 1.60 11.69 -8.08
CA LEU A 10 2.57 11.22 -7.09
C LEU A 10 3.45 10.08 -7.61
N GLY A 11 3.38 9.77 -8.91
CA GLY A 11 4.14 8.68 -9.54
C GLY A 11 3.66 7.28 -9.16
N ILE A 12 2.47 7.15 -8.55
CA ILE A 12 1.88 5.88 -8.15
C ILE A 12 1.03 5.34 -9.30
N THR A 13 1.59 4.42 -10.09
CA THR A 13 0.96 3.89 -11.32
C THR A 13 0.40 2.47 -11.19
N ASP A 14 0.57 1.79 -10.04
CA ASP A 14 0.11 0.41 -9.84
C ASP A 14 -1.41 0.40 -9.69
N SER A 15 -2.08 -0.20 -10.67
CA SER A 15 -3.54 -0.29 -10.73
C SER A 15 -4.15 -1.09 -9.58
N ASN A 16 -3.38 -1.93 -8.88
CA ASN A 16 -3.81 -2.68 -7.70
C ASN A 16 -3.79 -1.85 -6.41
N ILE A 17 -3.23 -0.63 -6.45
CA ILE A 17 -3.30 0.34 -5.35
C ILE A 17 -4.55 1.19 -5.52
N LYS A 18 -5.39 1.22 -4.49
CA LYS A 18 -6.61 2.04 -4.45
C LYS A 18 -6.59 2.95 -3.23
N ILE A 19 -6.72 4.27 -3.45
CA ILE A 19 -6.92 5.22 -2.34
C ILE A 19 -8.25 4.90 -1.67
N THR A 20 -8.21 4.72 -0.35
CA THR A 20 -9.40 4.55 0.48
C THR A 20 -9.73 5.82 1.26
N ARG A 21 -8.74 6.66 1.56
CA ARG A 21 -8.95 7.90 2.30
C ARG A 21 -7.85 8.91 2.02
N PHE A 22 -8.22 10.17 2.05
CA PHE A 22 -7.29 11.31 2.14
C PHE A 22 -7.59 12.10 3.40
N SER A 23 -6.56 12.59 4.08
CA SER A 23 -6.73 13.50 5.21
C SER A 23 -5.53 14.44 5.34
N ALA A 24 -5.75 15.67 5.78
CA ALA A 24 -4.67 16.56 6.18
C ALA A 24 -4.56 16.56 7.72
N LYS A 25 -3.33 16.57 8.23
CA LYS A 25 -3.03 16.70 9.66
C LYS A 25 -2.01 17.81 9.85
N SER A 26 -2.12 18.56 10.94
CA SER A 26 -1.05 19.45 11.38
C SER A 26 -0.34 18.80 12.56
N VAL A 27 0.97 18.62 12.47
CA VAL A 27 1.81 18.08 13.54
C VAL A 27 2.93 19.08 13.77
N ASN A 28 3.02 19.66 14.97
CA ASN A 28 4.00 20.69 15.32
C ASN A 28 4.01 21.90 14.36
N GLY A 29 2.85 22.29 13.83
CA GLY A 29 2.71 23.39 12.87
C GLY A 29 3.00 23.02 11.41
N GLU A 30 3.46 21.79 11.14
CA GLU A 30 3.71 21.29 9.79
C GLU A 30 2.46 20.56 9.25
N LYS A 31 1.94 21.02 8.12
CA LYS A 31 0.83 20.36 7.41
C LYS A 31 1.34 19.10 6.71
N ARG A 32 0.66 17.97 6.93
CA ARG A 32 0.95 16.67 6.36
C ARG A 32 -0.31 16.11 5.70
N ASN A 33 -0.21 15.78 4.43
CA ASN A 33 -1.27 15.09 3.70
C ASN A 33 -1.06 13.58 3.83
N ILE A 34 -2.02 12.89 4.43
CA ILE A 34 -2.02 11.44 4.64
C ILE A 34 -2.94 10.80 3.61
N ILE A 35 -2.37 9.92 2.79
CA ILE A 35 -3.08 9.06 1.84
C ILE A 35 -3.15 7.66 2.45
N GLU A 36 -4.35 7.17 2.70
CA GLU A 36 -4.56 5.76 3.03
C GLU A 36 -4.95 5.02 1.76
N ALA A 37 -4.25 3.94 1.46
CA ALA A 37 -4.48 3.14 0.27
C ALA A 37 -4.40 1.64 0.57
N ARG A 38 -5.05 0.83 -0.24
CA ARG A 38 -4.99 -0.63 -0.18
C ARG A 38 -4.27 -1.17 -1.41
N LEU A 39 -3.31 -2.07 -1.20
CA LEU A 39 -2.70 -2.89 -2.25
C LEU A 39 -3.24 -4.31 -2.13
N ALA A 40 -4.03 -4.72 -3.11
CA ALA A 40 -4.59 -6.07 -3.16
C ALA A 40 -4.84 -6.53 -4.59
N TYR A 41 -4.49 -7.79 -4.86
CA TYR A 41 -4.80 -8.51 -6.09
C TYR A 41 -5.18 -9.97 -5.76
N ASN A 42 -5.59 -10.75 -6.75
CA ASN A 42 -5.84 -12.18 -6.52
C ASN A 42 -4.53 -12.96 -6.62
N VAL A 43 -4.36 -13.96 -5.73
CA VAL A 43 -3.21 -14.85 -5.73
C VAL A 43 -3.77 -16.26 -5.78
N ASP A 44 -3.77 -16.85 -6.97
CA ASP A 44 -4.43 -18.14 -7.19
C ASP A 44 -3.56 -19.30 -6.73
N ARG A 45 -2.23 -19.13 -6.69
CA ARG A 45 -1.29 -20.19 -6.31
C ARG A 45 -0.23 -19.71 -5.33
N CYS A 46 0.13 -20.58 -4.40
CA CYS A 46 1.21 -20.34 -3.46
C CYS A 46 2.56 -20.34 -4.21
N PRO A 47 3.38 -19.28 -4.12
CA PRO A 47 4.66 -19.21 -4.81
C PRO A 47 5.75 -20.11 -4.21
N TYR A 48 5.42 -20.93 -3.20
CA TYR A 48 6.37 -21.81 -2.52
C TYR A 48 6.05 -23.30 -2.68
N CYS A 49 4.78 -23.65 -2.88
CA CYS A 49 4.34 -25.05 -3.01
C CYS A 49 3.25 -25.24 -4.08
N GLU A 50 2.94 -24.20 -4.85
CA GLU A 50 2.00 -24.19 -5.98
C GLU A 50 0.53 -24.50 -5.66
N SER A 51 0.21 -24.82 -4.40
CA SER A 51 -1.16 -25.04 -3.95
C SER A 51 -2.08 -23.85 -4.21
N GLU A 52 -3.30 -24.14 -4.64
CA GLU A 52 -4.39 -23.19 -4.83
C GLU A 52 -5.12 -22.83 -3.52
N LYS A 53 -4.77 -23.46 -2.40
CA LYS A 53 -5.38 -23.18 -1.08
C LYS A 53 -4.78 -21.92 -0.45
N VAL A 54 -4.89 -20.79 -1.14
CA VAL A 54 -4.43 -19.47 -0.67
C VAL A 54 -5.63 -18.65 -0.22
N VAL A 55 -5.57 -18.10 0.99
CA VAL A 55 -6.62 -17.24 1.54
C VAL A 55 -6.09 -15.88 1.95
N ARG A 56 -6.96 -14.87 1.93
CA ARG A 56 -6.68 -13.55 2.52
C ARG A 56 -6.51 -13.68 4.04
N ASN A 57 -5.47 -13.07 4.59
CA ASN A 57 -5.07 -13.16 6.00
C ASN A 57 -4.79 -11.78 6.60
N GLY A 58 -5.74 -10.86 6.47
CA GLY A 58 -5.61 -9.48 6.94
C GLY A 58 -4.65 -8.64 6.10
N SER A 59 -4.06 -7.60 6.68
CA SER A 59 -3.15 -6.70 5.96
C SER A 59 -1.94 -6.33 6.81
N LYS A 60 -0.80 -6.08 6.16
CA LYS A 60 0.36 -5.40 6.76
C LYS A 60 0.29 -3.92 6.38
N ILE A 61 0.45 -3.03 7.35
CA ILE A 61 0.55 -1.60 7.07
C ILE A 61 2.01 -1.28 6.78
N LEU A 62 2.25 -0.56 5.69
CA LEU A 62 3.49 0.14 5.40
C LEU A 62 3.19 1.64 5.47
N HIS A 63 3.86 2.35 6.37
CA HIS A 63 3.79 3.82 6.43
C HIS A 63 5.08 4.36 5.84
N THR A 64 4.97 5.13 4.76
CA THR A 64 6.12 5.71 4.07
C THR A 64 5.87 7.19 3.78
N ARG A 65 6.96 7.93 3.53
CA ARG A 65 6.89 9.28 3.00
C ARG A 65 6.87 9.19 1.47
N LEU A 66 5.96 9.91 0.84
CA LEU A 66 5.99 10.11 -0.60
C LEU A 66 6.82 11.36 -0.92
N THR A 67 7.33 11.44 -2.14
CA THR A 67 8.08 12.60 -2.62
C THR A 67 7.29 13.89 -2.40
N GLU A 68 8.00 14.98 -2.12
CA GLU A 68 7.38 16.30 -2.00
C GLU A 68 6.87 16.75 -3.36
N LEU A 69 5.55 16.96 -3.45
CA LEU A 69 4.93 17.60 -4.59
C LEU A 69 4.57 19.02 -4.18
N HIS A 70 5.10 20.03 -4.88
CA HIS A 70 4.83 21.45 -4.61
C HIS A 70 5.08 21.90 -3.16
N GLN A 71 6.17 21.44 -2.51
CA GLN A 71 6.53 21.76 -1.12
C GLN A 71 5.51 21.29 -0.07
N GLU A 72 4.51 20.50 -0.45
CA GLU A 72 3.61 19.84 0.49
C GLU A 72 4.13 18.44 0.85
N ARG A 73 4.08 18.12 2.14
CA ARG A 73 4.49 16.82 2.65
C ARG A 73 3.37 15.79 2.50
N PHE A 74 3.62 14.76 1.70
CA PHE A 74 2.73 13.62 1.54
C PHE A 74 3.29 12.37 2.24
N GLU A 75 2.41 11.66 2.94
CA GLU A 75 2.71 10.37 3.52
C GLU A 75 1.64 9.37 3.09
N MET A 76 2.05 8.12 2.90
CA MET A 76 1.15 7.04 2.55
C MET A 76 1.11 5.99 3.66
N LYS A 77 -0.11 5.59 4.02
CA LYS A 77 -0.39 4.35 4.76
C LYS A 77 -0.94 3.32 3.78
N LEU A 78 -0.07 2.42 3.36
CA LEU A 78 -0.41 1.35 2.43
C LEU A 78 -0.74 0.06 3.17
N TYR A 79 -2.00 -0.35 3.10
CA TYR A 79 -2.49 -1.61 3.63
C TYR A 79 -2.26 -2.72 2.58
N LYS A 80 -1.16 -3.45 2.72
CA LYS A 80 -0.77 -4.56 1.85
C LYS A 80 -1.52 -5.83 2.26
N GLN A 81 -2.35 -6.37 1.37
CA GLN A 81 -3.07 -7.63 1.61
C GLN A 81 -2.09 -8.75 1.96
N ARG A 82 -2.33 -9.48 3.05
CA ARG A 82 -1.60 -10.71 3.37
C ARG A 82 -2.33 -11.91 2.82
N TYR A 83 -1.59 -12.89 2.35
CA TYR A 83 -2.08 -14.17 1.85
C TYR A 83 -1.43 -15.28 2.65
N LEU A 84 -2.24 -16.22 3.13
CA LEU A 84 -1.81 -17.42 3.82
C LEU A 84 -2.09 -18.62 2.92
N CYS A 85 -1.05 -19.42 2.63
CA CYS A 85 -1.26 -20.74 2.05
C CYS A 85 -1.69 -21.72 3.16
N LYS A 86 -2.82 -22.40 3.00
CA LYS A 86 -3.31 -23.39 3.95
C LYS A 86 -2.59 -24.73 3.89
N GLU A 87 -1.83 -24.99 2.82
CA GLU A 87 -0.99 -26.20 2.71
C GLU A 87 0.35 -26.03 3.42
N CYS A 88 1.15 -25.02 3.01
CA CYS A 88 2.50 -24.85 3.56
C CYS A 88 2.61 -23.79 4.67
N LEU A 89 1.49 -23.18 5.07
CA LEU A 89 1.36 -22.17 6.14
C LEU A 89 2.20 -20.89 5.96
N LYS A 90 2.84 -20.70 4.81
CA LYS A 90 3.62 -19.50 4.52
C LYS A 90 2.70 -18.31 4.29
N ILE A 91 3.12 -17.16 4.82
CA ILE A 91 2.44 -15.87 4.65
C ILE A 91 3.27 -15.00 3.71
N ARG A 92 2.61 -14.38 2.72
CA ARG A 92 3.18 -13.28 1.94
C ARG A 92 2.28 -12.06 2.01
N SER A 93 2.87 -10.88 1.81
CA SER A 93 2.11 -9.66 1.55
C SER A 93 2.11 -9.37 0.04
N ALA A 94 1.07 -8.70 -0.44
CA ALA A 94 1.04 -8.11 -1.78
C ALA A 94 2.27 -7.22 -1.99
N ARG A 95 2.83 -7.21 -3.20
CA ARG A 95 4.04 -6.45 -3.54
C ARG A 95 3.76 -5.44 -4.64
N THR A 96 4.53 -4.38 -4.63
CA THR A 96 4.53 -3.29 -5.60
C THR A 96 5.92 -2.67 -5.57
N ASP A 97 6.40 -2.20 -6.72
CA ASP A 97 7.74 -1.60 -6.85
C ASP A 97 7.74 -0.09 -6.56
N ILE A 98 6.56 0.49 -6.34
CA ILE A 98 6.37 1.93 -6.11
C ILE A 98 6.83 2.37 -4.72
N VAL A 99 6.98 1.43 -3.79
CA VAL A 99 7.35 1.71 -2.42
C VAL A 99 8.48 0.78 -1.99
N GLU A 100 9.67 1.32 -1.75
CA GLU A 100 10.79 0.52 -1.25
C GLU A 100 10.45 -0.10 0.11
N GLU A 101 10.62 -1.43 0.20
CA GLU A 101 10.52 -2.15 1.48
C GLU A 101 11.74 -1.80 2.35
N GLY A 102 11.64 -0.75 3.18
CA GLY A 102 12.70 -0.41 4.13
C GLY A 102 12.64 1.01 4.69
N HIS A 103 12.07 1.96 3.95
CA HIS A 103 11.85 3.32 4.42
C HIS A 103 10.55 3.39 5.23
N THR A 104 10.63 2.94 6.49
CA THR A 104 9.62 3.21 7.51
C THR A 104 9.99 4.53 8.19
N LEU A 105 9.04 5.45 8.31
CA LEU A 105 9.22 6.69 9.09
C LEU A 105 9.47 6.41 10.57
#